data_AF-A0AB34QL62-F1
#
_entry.id   AF-A0AB34QL62-F1
#
_cell.length_a   1.000
_cell.length_b   1.000
_cell.length_c   1.000
_cell.angle_alpha   90.00
_cell.angle_beta   90.00
_cell.angle_gamma   90.00
#
_symmetry.space_group_name_H-M   'P 1'
#
loop_
_entity.id
_entity.type
_entity.pdbx_description
1 polymer ?
#
loop_
_entity_poly.entity_id
_entity_poly.type
_entity_poly.pdbx_seq_one_letter_code
_entity_poly.pdbx_strand_id
1 'polypeptide(L)'
;MVAAAGRGLVLSRRPGLRTDRSVQVPAAMLAGVGGRMPRVLRGWRVLHAPSGSAYLRTVSGQLRMRLGALQLPSMRTACALLVAMAGGLAFGAAADDTSLRLTLDAHTHATATLVGQRLHVVLSPGDAEQWFDANVDDGEGGAQLRSDDYNFDGRPDLAVSAMLGQVNEAVWVFVFDPAKRRFHALAAPTRPTVQCEGFFNLVADQQQRSLTSSCRSGPMWYADVYRYDAGGRLYVWRTQQRIESPQIQTLLDSGSEDGMPLSVWPMYDPRGTKVASEIGTTLEEPMPVQLHVQVARLPLYATPTATATKRYLVRGDQADALDVSADGRRLQVRYRSAGRSDSVGWIDVDAAMQ
;
A
#
# COMPACT_ATOMS: atom_id res chain seq x y z
N MET A 1 47.73 41.81 -9.36
CA MET A 1 47.09 43.06 -9.80
C MET A 1 45.60 42.89 -9.50
N VAL A 2 45.10 43.63 -8.49
CA VAL A 2 43.71 43.68 -7.93
C VAL A 2 43.19 42.34 -7.36
N ALA A 3 43.27 41.94 -6.08
CA ALA A 3 43.01 42.58 -4.76
C ALA A 3 41.58 43.18 -4.67
N ALA A 4 40.69 42.86 -3.72
CA ALA A 4 40.87 42.43 -2.33
C ALA A 4 39.56 41.86 -1.72
N ALA A 5 39.74 41.08 -0.64
CA ALA A 5 38.97 40.92 0.62
C ALA A 5 37.48 41.37 0.66
N GLY A 6 36.53 40.63 1.24
CA GLY A 6 36.60 39.78 2.43
C GLY A 6 35.93 40.50 3.62
N ARG A 7 34.83 39.96 4.16
CA ARG A 7 34.44 39.93 5.59
C ARG A 7 32.99 39.46 5.76
N GLY A 8 32.81 38.46 6.61
CA GLY A 8 31.49 38.06 7.10
C GLY A 8 30.96 39.02 8.17
N LEU A 9 29.65 38.98 8.38
CA LEU A 9 29.02 39.31 9.64
C LEU A 9 27.71 38.52 9.78
N VAL A 10 27.59 37.81 10.90
CA VAL A 10 26.34 37.26 11.43
C VAL A 10 25.63 38.40 12.17
N LEU A 11 24.30 38.54 12.02
CA LEU A 11 23.34 38.85 13.10
C LEU A 11 21.89 38.90 12.59
N SER A 12 20.98 38.77 13.55
CA SER A 12 19.66 38.17 13.48
C SER A 12 18.46 39.13 13.34
N ARG A 13 17.34 38.55 12.88
CA ARG A 13 15.92 38.72 13.30
C ARG A 13 15.18 40.07 13.14
N ARG A 14 14.06 39.94 12.38
CA ARG A 14 12.64 40.26 12.71
C ARG A 14 11.96 41.49 12.05
N PRO A 15 10.60 41.53 11.97
CA PRO A 15 9.88 41.40 10.68
C PRO A 15 8.80 42.48 10.44
N GLY A 16 8.14 42.42 9.28
CA GLY A 16 6.80 42.98 9.12
C GLY A 16 6.47 43.38 7.69
N LEU A 17 5.51 42.72 7.07
CA LEU A 17 4.61 43.36 6.11
C LEU A 17 3.34 42.52 5.94
N ARG A 18 2.23 43.16 6.29
CA ARG A 18 0.84 42.77 6.06
C ARG A 18 0.56 42.75 4.56
N THR A 19 -0.31 41.83 4.13
CA THR A 19 -1.20 42.08 3.00
C THR A 19 -2.61 41.67 3.40
N ASP A 20 -3.47 42.67 3.57
CA ASP A 20 -4.93 42.53 3.60
C ASP A 20 -5.42 42.03 2.25
N ARG A 21 -6.28 41.01 2.24
CA ARG A 21 -7.28 40.82 1.19
C ARG A 21 -8.60 40.42 1.82
N SER A 22 -9.51 41.38 1.84
CA SER A 22 -10.94 41.22 2.06
C SER A 22 -11.58 40.62 0.80
N VAL A 23 -12.51 39.67 0.98
CA VAL A 23 -13.45 39.24 -0.05
C VAL A 23 -14.85 39.39 0.54
N GLN A 24 -15.64 40.28 -0.06
CA GLN A 24 -17.08 40.42 0.16
C GLN A 24 -17.82 39.38 -0.68
N VAL A 25 -18.79 38.69 -0.08
CA VAL A 25 -19.75 37.82 -0.78
C VAL A 25 -21.13 38.51 -0.74
N PRO A 26 -21.83 38.66 -1.87
CA PRO A 26 -23.16 39.28 -1.90
C PRO A 26 -24.23 38.35 -1.31
N ALA A 27 -25.13 38.92 -0.51
CA ALA A 27 -26.34 38.26 -0.04
C ALA A 27 -27.50 38.54 -1.02
N ALA A 28 -28.02 37.51 -1.69
CA ALA A 28 -29.39 37.45 -2.21
C ALA A 28 -29.71 36.06 -2.78
N MET A 29 -30.50 35.27 -2.05
CA MET A 29 -31.88 34.95 -2.43
C MET A 29 -32.42 33.82 -1.53
N LEU A 30 -33.31 34.22 -0.62
CA LEU A 30 -34.26 33.37 0.07
C LEU A 30 -35.54 33.31 -0.78
N ALA A 31 -35.92 32.11 -1.20
CA ALA A 31 -37.28 31.61 -1.47
C ALA A 31 -37.07 30.31 -2.26
N GLY A 32 -37.58 29.14 -1.91
CA GLY A 32 -38.67 28.71 -1.08
C GLY A 32 -39.04 27.33 -1.64
N VAL A 33 -39.59 26.45 -0.79
CA VAL A 33 -40.49 25.32 -1.09
C VAL A 33 -40.37 24.37 0.10
N GLY A 34 -41.45 24.33 0.88
CA GLY A 34 -41.61 23.39 1.98
C GLY A 34 -41.99 22.00 1.49
N GLY A 35 -41.73 21.00 2.34
CA GLY A 35 -42.20 19.64 2.08
C GLY A 35 -41.58 18.60 2.98
N ARG A 36 -42.20 18.39 4.15
CA ARG A 36 -42.28 17.13 4.93
C ARG A 36 -40.96 16.47 5.40
N MET A 37 -40.65 16.65 6.69
CA MET A 37 -39.80 15.73 7.46
C MET A 37 -40.67 14.63 8.13
N PRO A 38 -40.26 13.35 8.09
CA PRO A 38 -40.83 12.30 8.94
C PRO A 38 -40.19 12.31 10.34
N ARG A 39 -41.03 12.10 11.36
CA ARG A 39 -40.64 11.78 12.74
C ARG A 39 -39.97 10.40 12.76
N VAL A 40 -38.74 10.28 13.24
CA VAL A 40 -38.25 9.26 14.22
C VAL A 40 -36.81 9.65 14.56
N LEU A 41 -36.57 10.13 15.79
CA LEU A 41 -35.29 10.05 16.52
C LEU A 41 -35.56 10.59 17.93
N ARG A 42 -36.14 9.74 18.78
CA ARG A 42 -36.10 9.90 20.23
C ARG A 42 -35.04 8.94 20.76
N GLY A 43 -34.10 9.45 21.54
CA GLY A 43 -33.40 8.62 22.51
C GLY A 43 -31.91 8.83 22.62
N TRP A 44 -31.43 10.05 22.89
CA TRP A 44 -30.11 10.22 23.50
C TRP A 44 -30.25 11.08 24.76
N ARG A 45 -29.95 10.45 25.90
CA ARG A 45 -29.90 11.06 27.23
C ARG A 45 -28.67 11.96 27.30
N VAL A 46 -28.87 13.19 27.75
CA VAL A 46 -27.80 14.13 28.11
C VAL A 46 -27.26 13.71 29.48
N LEU A 47 -25.97 13.34 29.54
CA LEU A 47 -25.25 13.19 30.81
C LEU A 47 -24.70 14.55 31.23
N HIS A 48 -24.97 14.89 32.49
CA HIS A 48 -24.66 16.16 33.14
C HIS A 48 -23.15 16.44 33.21
N ALA A 49 -22.77 17.68 32.88
CA ALA A 49 -21.56 18.32 33.37
C ALA A 49 -21.83 18.92 34.78
N PRO A 50 -20.90 18.83 35.74
CA PRO A 50 -21.09 19.42 37.06
C PRO A 50 -20.84 20.94 37.03
N SER A 51 -21.80 21.64 37.64
CA SER A 51 -21.88 23.08 37.84
C SER A 51 -20.79 23.62 38.76
N GLY A 52 -20.27 24.81 38.45
CA GLY A 52 -19.42 25.60 39.34
C GLY A 52 -19.61 27.10 39.14
N SER A 53 -20.26 27.72 40.13
CA SER A 53 -20.29 29.15 40.48
C SER A 53 -21.30 30.10 39.80
N ALA A 54 -22.45 30.20 40.50
CA ALA A 54 -23.06 31.41 41.05
C ALA A 54 -23.28 32.66 40.18
N TYR A 55 -24.57 33.00 40.08
CA TYR A 55 -25.15 34.25 39.61
C TYR A 55 -24.66 35.49 40.37
N LEU A 56 -24.41 36.59 39.66
CA LEU A 56 -24.89 37.92 40.05
C LEU A 56 -25.30 38.70 38.80
N ARG A 57 -26.56 39.12 38.77
CA ARG A 57 -27.18 39.96 37.76
C ARG A 57 -27.11 41.40 38.28
N THR A 58 -26.56 42.33 37.50
CA THR A 58 -27.23 43.54 36.99
C THR A 58 -26.28 44.75 36.84
N VAL A 59 -26.60 45.49 35.77
CA VAL A 59 -26.36 46.92 35.48
C VAL A 59 -24.96 47.35 35.04
N SER A 60 -24.91 47.59 33.72
CA SER A 60 -24.21 48.65 33.00
C SER A 60 -22.69 48.77 33.11
N GLY A 61 -22.09 48.70 31.92
CA GLY A 61 -21.20 49.77 31.48
C GLY A 61 -19.74 49.63 31.87
N GLN A 62 -19.02 48.89 31.02
CA GLN A 62 -17.56 48.99 30.81
C GLN A 62 -16.65 48.72 32.01
N LEU A 63 -15.92 47.60 31.94
CA LEU A 63 -14.55 47.59 32.44
C LEU A 63 -13.62 46.79 31.52
N ARG A 64 -12.50 47.44 31.19
CA ARG A 64 -11.31 46.90 30.53
C ARG A 64 -10.81 45.64 31.23
N MET A 65 -10.40 44.63 30.45
CA MET A 65 -9.44 43.64 30.93
C MET A 65 -8.25 43.50 29.98
N ARG A 66 -7.08 43.49 30.61
CA ARG A 66 -5.73 43.34 30.05
C ARG A 66 -5.56 42.00 29.35
N LEU A 67 -4.91 42.02 28.19
CA LEU A 67 -4.32 40.83 27.57
C LEU A 67 -3.20 40.29 28.45
N GLY A 68 -3.40 39.10 29.02
CA GLY A 68 -2.33 38.20 29.42
C GLY A 68 -1.88 37.42 28.18
N ALA A 69 -0.59 37.48 27.87
CA ALA A 69 0.01 36.81 26.74
C ALA A 69 -0.05 35.28 26.91
N LEU A 70 -0.98 34.62 26.21
CA LEU A 70 -0.91 33.19 25.94
C LEU A 70 -0.16 32.99 24.63
N GLN A 71 0.95 32.29 24.75
CA GLN A 71 1.86 31.92 23.69
C GLN A 71 1.10 31.09 22.63
N LEU A 72 1.06 31.59 21.39
CA LEU A 72 0.68 30.78 20.24
C LEU A 72 1.83 29.80 19.92
N PRO A 73 1.60 28.48 19.94
CA PRO A 73 2.46 27.56 19.21
C PRO A 73 2.27 27.77 17.70
N SER A 74 3.38 27.66 16.98
CA SER A 74 3.55 27.90 15.55
C SER A 74 2.59 27.12 14.67
N MET A 75 2.23 27.76 13.55
CA MET A 75 1.47 27.23 12.41
C MET A 75 2.06 25.92 11.86
N ARG A 76 1.73 24.77 12.46
CA ARG A 76 1.85 23.42 11.87
C ARG A 76 0.89 22.44 12.55
N THR A 77 -0.35 22.84 12.80
CA THR A 77 -1.41 21.94 13.32
C THR A 77 -2.77 22.61 13.07
N ALA A 78 -3.12 22.74 11.79
CA ALA A 78 -4.44 23.17 11.35
C ALA A 78 -4.71 22.61 9.94
N CYS A 79 -4.68 21.28 9.82
CA CYS A 79 -5.23 20.52 8.69
C CYS A 79 -5.79 19.17 9.16
N ALA A 80 -6.26 19.11 10.42
CA ALA A 80 -7.09 18.05 10.92
C ALA A 80 -8.39 18.71 11.40
N LEU A 81 -9.54 18.21 10.94
CA LEU A 81 -10.89 18.78 11.06
C LEU A 81 -11.27 19.83 10.01
N LEU A 82 -11.40 19.42 8.73
CA LEU A 82 -12.39 19.99 7.79
C LEU A 82 -12.54 19.16 6.50
N VAL A 83 -12.66 17.83 6.61
CA VAL A 83 -13.13 16.95 5.49
C VAL A 83 -14.25 15.99 5.95
N ALA A 84 -14.71 16.07 7.20
CA ALA A 84 -15.66 15.11 7.76
C ALA A 84 -17.16 15.42 7.48
N MET A 85 -17.51 16.41 6.66
CA MET A 85 -18.93 16.77 6.40
C MET A 85 -19.21 17.17 4.94
N ALA A 86 -18.59 16.47 3.98
CA ALA A 86 -19.02 16.46 2.57
C ALA A 86 -18.84 15.06 1.92
N GLY A 87 -18.78 14.01 2.74
CA GLY A 87 -18.77 12.61 2.32
C GLY A 87 -20.14 11.98 2.53
N GLY A 88 -21.20 12.63 2.06
CA GLY A 88 -22.43 11.92 1.69
C GLY A 88 -22.15 11.14 0.41
N LEU A 89 -21.27 10.15 0.48
CA LEU A 89 -21.06 9.21 -0.62
C LEU A 89 -22.06 8.09 -0.42
N ALA A 90 -22.97 8.01 -1.37
CA ALA A 90 -23.88 6.90 -1.54
C ALA A 90 -23.16 5.58 -1.28
N PHE A 91 -23.76 4.72 -0.45
CA PHE A 91 -23.66 3.30 -0.74
C PHE A 91 -24.33 3.12 -2.10
N GLY A 92 -23.56 3.30 -3.18
CA GLY A 92 -23.93 2.68 -4.43
C GLY A 92 -24.01 1.20 -4.13
N ALA A 93 -25.19 0.62 -4.26
CA ALA A 93 -25.25 -0.80 -4.56
C ALA A 93 -24.25 -0.99 -5.71
N ALA A 94 -23.19 -1.77 -5.50
CA ALA A 94 -22.37 -2.19 -6.61
C ALA A 94 -23.34 -2.87 -7.57
N ALA A 95 -23.59 -2.25 -8.72
CA ALA A 95 -24.33 -2.93 -9.76
C ALA A 95 -23.54 -4.20 -10.06
N ASP A 96 -24.19 -5.36 -9.97
CA ASP A 96 -23.68 -6.61 -10.52
C ASP A 96 -23.59 -6.41 -12.04
N ASP A 97 -22.55 -5.71 -12.49
CA ASP A 97 -22.27 -5.50 -13.91
C ASP A 97 -21.76 -6.83 -14.44
N THR A 98 -22.71 -7.69 -14.76
CA THR A 98 -22.53 -8.96 -15.44
C THR A 98 -22.28 -8.76 -16.93
N SER A 99 -22.19 -7.52 -17.44
CA SER A 99 -21.81 -7.25 -18.82
C SER A 99 -21.01 -5.96 -18.96
N LEU A 100 -20.01 -6.00 -19.85
CA LEU A 100 -19.15 -4.87 -20.21
C LEU A 100 -19.07 -4.73 -21.73
N ARG A 101 -18.94 -3.49 -22.20
CA ARG A 101 -18.56 -3.20 -23.59
C ARG A 101 -17.25 -2.42 -23.59
N LEU A 102 -16.27 -2.91 -24.33
CA LEU A 102 -14.91 -2.39 -24.36
C LEU A 102 -14.50 -2.02 -25.79
N THR A 103 -13.62 -1.04 -25.90
CA THR A 103 -12.89 -0.74 -27.13
C THR A 103 -11.47 -1.23 -26.96
N LEU A 104 -11.10 -2.30 -27.68
CA LEU A 104 -9.80 -2.96 -27.55
C LEU A 104 -8.72 -2.24 -28.39
N ASP A 105 -9.14 -1.63 -29.50
CA ASP A 105 -8.38 -0.66 -30.30
C ASP A 105 -9.29 0.15 -31.22
N ALA A 106 -8.69 0.90 -32.15
CA ALA A 106 -9.38 1.72 -33.13
C ALA A 106 -10.44 0.99 -33.98
N HIS A 107 -10.36 -0.34 -34.10
CA HIS A 107 -11.22 -1.12 -35.00
C HIS A 107 -11.88 -2.32 -34.33
N THR A 108 -11.46 -2.71 -33.13
CA THR A 108 -11.98 -3.88 -32.42
C THR A 108 -12.69 -3.47 -31.14
N HIS A 109 -13.92 -3.92 -31.00
CA HIS A 109 -14.68 -3.82 -29.75
C HIS A 109 -15.02 -5.21 -29.22
N ALA A 110 -15.25 -5.31 -27.92
CA ALA A 110 -15.74 -6.52 -27.26
C ALA A 110 -17.02 -6.20 -26.49
N THR A 111 -17.98 -7.12 -26.53
CA THR A 111 -19.05 -7.20 -25.53
C THR A 111 -18.81 -8.46 -24.73
N ALA A 112 -18.59 -8.31 -23.43
CA ALA A 112 -18.39 -9.40 -22.49
C ALA A 112 -19.62 -9.50 -21.60
N THR A 113 -20.10 -10.71 -21.34
CA THR A 113 -21.28 -10.99 -20.51
C THR A 113 -21.03 -12.26 -19.71
N LEU A 114 -21.25 -12.20 -18.40
CA LEU A 114 -21.25 -13.36 -17.53
C LEU A 114 -22.60 -14.07 -17.64
N VAL A 115 -22.57 -15.34 -18.04
CA VAL A 115 -23.76 -16.19 -18.23
C VAL A 115 -23.59 -17.43 -17.35
N GLY A 116 -24.23 -17.43 -16.18
CA GLY A 116 -23.96 -18.41 -15.13
C GLY A 116 -22.48 -18.34 -14.72
N GLN A 117 -21.79 -19.47 -14.72
CA GLN A 117 -20.38 -19.57 -14.32
C GLN A 117 -19.38 -19.32 -15.45
N ARG A 118 -19.84 -18.81 -16.60
CA ARG A 118 -19.04 -18.69 -17.82
C ARG A 118 -19.03 -17.27 -18.34
N LEU A 119 -17.87 -16.83 -18.80
CA LEU A 119 -17.72 -15.56 -19.50
C LEU A 119 -17.95 -15.78 -21.00
N HIS A 120 -18.95 -15.10 -21.55
CA HIS A 120 -19.20 -15.00 -22.98
C HIS A 120 -18.61 -13.69 -23.50
N VAL A 121 -17.83 -13.75 -24.59
CA VAL A 121 -17.24 -12.57 -25.24
C VAL A 121 -17.58 -12.59 -26.72
N VAL A 122 -18.13 -11.50 -27.22
CA VAL A 122 -18.41 -11.27 -28.65
C VAL A 122 -17.55 -10.11 -29.15
N LEU A 123 -16.76 -10.36 -30.19
CA LEU A 123 -15.88 -9.37 -30.81
C LEU A 123 -16.52 -8.76 -32.06
N SER A 124 -16.40 -7.45 -32.23
CA SER A 124 -16.83 -6.75 -33.45
C SER A 124 -15.67 -5.97 -34.09
N PRO A 125 -15.68 -5.80 -35.44
CA PRO A 125 -16.59 -6.41 -36.41
C PRO A 125 -16.36 -7.92 -36.65
N GLY A 126 -17.41 -8.64 -37.06
CA GLY A 126 -17.34 -10.05 -37.44
C GLY A 126 -17.93 -11.04 -36.44
N ASP A 127 -18.47 -10.55 -35.32
CA ASP A 127 -19.26 -11.29 -34.31
C ASP A 127 -18.61 -12.62 -33.89
N ALA A 128 -17.29 -12.60 -33.72
CA ALA A 128 -16.55 -13.77 -33.27
C ALA A 128 -16.80 -14.00 -31.77
N GLU A 129 -17.28 -15.19 -31.42
CA GLU A 129 -17.65 -15.54 -30.04
C GLU A 129 -16.56 -16.36 -29.34
N GLN A 130 -16.41 -16.13 -28.04
CA GLN A 130 -15.53 -16.89 -27.15
C GLN A 130 -16.24 -17.18 -25.83
N TRP A 131 -16.06 -18.40 -25.32
CA TRP A 131 -16.58 -18.83 -24.04
C TRP A 131 -15.43 -19.28 -23.14
N PHE A 132 -15.41 -18.77 -21.91
CA PHE A 132 -14.45 -19.15 -20.90
C PHE A 132 -15.16 -19.63 -19.64
N ASP A 133 -14.61 -20.67 -19.02
CA ASP A 133 -15.05 -21.08 -17.71
C ASP A 133 -14.46 -20.11 -16.69
N ALA A 134 -15.31 -19.36 -16.01
CA ALA A 134 -14.90 -18.43 -14.97
C ALA A 134 -14.90 -19.08 -13.59
N ASN A 135 -15.47 -20.30 -13.46
CA ASN A 135 -15.50 -21.11 -12.23
C ASN A 135 -15.91 -20.33 -10.98
N VAL A 136 -16.73 -19.30 -11.17
CA VAL A 136 -17.36 -18.54 -10.09
C VAL A 136 -18.56 -19.35 -9.61
N ASP A 137 -18.52 -19.79 -8.36
CA ASP A 137 -19.72 -20.32 -7.70
C ASP A 137 -20.59 -19.14 -7.26
N ASP A 138 -21.88 -19.37 -7.05
CA ASP A 138 -22.86 -18.35 -6.61
C ASP A 138 -22.65 -17.96 -5.12
N GLY A 139 -21.41 -17.77 -4.70
CA GLY A 139 -21.02 -17.45 -3.31
C GLY A 139 -21.62 -16.15 -2.80
N GLU A 140 -21.51 -15.92 -1.49
CA GLU A 140 -22.20 -14.85 -0.73
C GLU A 140 -21.99 -13.40 -1.23
N GLY A 141 -21.11 -13.15 -2.21
CA GLY A 141 -20.85 -11.83 -2.80
C GLY A 141 -21.14 -11.67 -4.30
N GLY A 142 -21.62 -12.72 -4.97
CA GLY A 142 -21.81 -12.71 -6.43
C GLY A 142 -20.50 -12.65 -7.22
N ALA A 143 -20.62 -12.78 -8.54
CA ALA A 143 -19.50 -12.67 -9.48
C ALA A 143 -19.53 -11.32 -10.19
N GLN A 144 -18.35 -10.71 -10.35
CA GLN A 144 -18.19 -9.40 -10.98
C GLN A 144 -17.38 -9.53 -12.26
N LEU A 145 -17.77 -8.77 -13.28
CA LEU A 145 -16.99 -8.61 -14.49
C LEU A 145 -16.30 -7.24 -14.46
N ARG A 146 -14.99 -7.22 -14.72
CA ARG A 146 -14.13 -6.04 -14.68
C ARG A 146 -13.26 -5.96 -15.92
N SER A 147 -12.68 -4.78 -16.15
CA SER A 147 -11.69 -4.54 -17.19
C SER A 147 -10.58 -3.62 -16.69
N ASP A 148 -9.35 -3.96 -17.04
CA ASP A 148 -8.12 -3.20 -16.78
C ASP A 148 -7.06 -3.67 -17.79
N ASP A 149 -5.88 -3.06 -17.83
CA ASP A 149 -4.74 -3.50 -18.65
C ASP A 149 -3.83 -4.43 -17.83
N TYR A 150 -4.07 -5.74 -17.90
CA TYR A 150 -3.38 -6.74 -17.08
C TYR A 150 -2.07 -7.24 -17.71
N ASN A 151 -1.81 -6.93 -18.98
CA ASN A 151 -0.56 -7.26 -19.67
C ASN A 151 0.33 -6.03 -19.93
N PHE A 152 -0.13 -4.83 -19.58
CA PHE A 152 0.53 -3.53 -19.71
C PHE A 152 0.84 -3.14 -21.16
N ASP A 153 0.01 -3.56 -22.12
CA ASP A 153 0.16 -3.27 -23.55
C ASP A 153 -0.62 -2.02 -24.03
N GLY A 154 -1.35 -1.37 -23.12
CA GLY A 154 -2.17 -0.19 -23.37
C GLY A 154 -3.60 -0.51 -23.83
N ARG A 155 -4.03 -1.77 -23.79
CA ARG A 155 -5.36 -2.21 -24.21
C ARG A 155 -6.11 -2.83 -23.03
N PRO A 156 -7.43 -2.67 -22.98
CA PRO A 156 -8.23 -3.28 -21.93
C PRO A 156 -8.31 -4.80 -22.12
N ASP A 157 -7.97 -5.50 -21.04
CA ASP A 157 -8.22 -6.91 -20.81
C ASP A 157 -9.51 -7.10 -19.98
N LEU A 158 -9.89 -8.35 -19.74
CA LEU A 158 -11.06 -8.72 -18.96
C LEU A 158 -10.65 -9.47 -17.69
N ALA A 159 -11.41 -9.30 -16.62
CA ALA A 159 -11.33 -10.16 -15.45
C ALA A 159 -12.71 -10.50 -14.92
N VAL A 160 -12.89 -11.73 -14.48
CA VAL A 160 -14.03 -12.13 -13.65
C VAL A 160 -13.52 -12.33 -12.24
N SER A 161 -14.26 -11.86 -11.25
CA SER A 161 -13.92 -12.08 -9.85
C SER A 161 -15.10 -12.55 -9.02
N ALA A 162 -14.83 -13.30 -7.95
CA ALA A 162 -15.84 -13.71 -6.98
C ALA A 162 -15.23 -13.85 -5.59
N MET A 163 -16.02 -13.54 -4.57
CA MET A 163 -15.63 -13.74 -3.18
C MET A 163 -15.53 -15.23 -2.84
N LEU A 164 -14.37 -15.67 -2.36
CA LEU A 164 -14.15 -16.95 -1.70
C LEU A 164 -14.03 -16.72 -0.19
N GLY A 165 -15.16 -16.86 0.51
CA GLY A 165 -15.28 -16.44 1.90
C GLY A 165 -15.42 -14.92 2.03
N GLN A 166 -14.96 -14.36 3.15
CA GLN A 166 -15.26 -12.96 3.49
C GLN A 166 -14.20 -11.94 3.05
N VAL A 167 -12.99 -12.39 2.68
CA VAL A 167 -11.83 -11.50 2.51
C VAL A 167 -10.96 -11.79 1.29
N ASN A 168 -11.16 -12.93 0.63
CA ASN A 168 -10.38 -13.31 -0.54
C ASN A 168 -11.26 -13.23 -1.78
N GLU A 169 -10.93 -12.34 -2.70
CA GLU A 169 -11.53 -12.28 -4.03
C GLU A 169 -10.70 -13.14 -4.99
N ALA A 170 -11.22 -14.27 -5.47
CA ALA A 170 -10.57 -15.00 -6.56
C ALA A 170 -10.77 -14.23 -7.87
N VAL A 171 -9.72 -14.16 -8.70
CA VAL A 171 -9.73 -13.40 -9.96
C VAL A 171 -9.25 -14.29 -11.11
N TRP A 172 -10.05 -14.34 -12.18
CA TRP A 172 -9.70 -14.98 -13.45
C TRP A 172 -9.49 -13.91 -14.50
N VAL A 173 -8.28 -13.85 -15.06
CA VAL A 173 -7.89 -12.82 -16.02
C VAL A 173 -7.90 -13.41 -17.44
N PHE A 174 -8.41 -12.63 -18.39
CA PHE A 174 -8.47 -12.95 -19.80
C PHE A 174 -7.81 -11.83 -20.60
N VAL A 175 -6.65 -12.13 -21.19
CA VAL A 175 -5.81 -11.15 -21.89
C VAL A 175 -6.14 -11.13 -23.38
N PHE A 176 -6.26 -9.95 -23.97
CA PHE A 176 -6.48 -9.78 -25.40
C PHE A 176 -5.17 -9.95 -26.18
N ASP A 177 -5.16 -10.84 -27.17
CA ASP A 177 -4.08 -10.96 -28.15
C ASP A 177 -4.47 -10.19 -29.41
N PRO A 178 -3.88 -9.03 -29.70
CA PRO A 178 -4.25 -8.23 -30.86
C PRO A 178 -3.82 -8.88 -32.19
N ALA A 179 -2.77 -9.70 -32.19
CA ALA A 179 -2.30 -10.38 -33.41
C ALA A 179 -3.27 -11.49 -33.83
N LYS A 180 -3.85 -12.19 -32.86
CA LYS A 180 -4.86 -13.23 -33.09
C LYS A 180 -6.30 -12.72 -33.00
N ARG A 181 -6.49 -11.47 -32.57
CA ARG A 181 -7.77 -10.81 -32.32
C ARG A 181 -8.71 -11.69 -31.48
N ARG A 182 -8.21 -12.16 -30.33
CA ARG A 182 -8.95 -13.03 -29.40
C ARG A 182 -8.44 -12.91 -27.98
N PHE A 183 -9.29 -13.20 -27.02
CA PHE A 183 -8.89 -13.36 -25.62
C PHE A 183 -8.29 -14.75 -25.35
N HIS A 184 -7.45 -14.84 -24.32
CA HIS A 184 -6.98 -16.08 -23.73
C HIS A 184 -6.91 -15.97 -22.21
N ALA A 185 -7.19 -17.07 -21.50
CA ALA A 185 -7.06 -17.09 -20.04
C ALA A 185 -5.59 -16.99 -19.62
N LEU A 186 -5.31 -16.11 -18.67
CA LEU A 186 -3.99 -15.93 -18.07
C LEU A 186 -3.89 -16.79 -16.82
N ALA A 187 -2.94 -17.74 -16.83
CA ALA A 187 -2.63 -18.55 -15.66
C ALA A 187 -1.62 -17.83 -14.76
N ALA A 188 -1.90 -17.78 -13.45
CA ALA A 188 -0.95 -17.32 -12.46
C ALA A 188 0.27 -18.27 -12.41
N PRO A 189 1.51 -17.75 -12.58
CA PRO A 189 2.71 -18.56 -12.40
C PRO A 189 2.82 -19.10 -10.98
N THR A 190 3.17 -20.37 -10.83
CA THR A 190 3.29 -21.03 -9.51
C THR A 190 4.74 -21.35 -9.13
N ARG A 191 5.70 -20.91 -9.95
CA ARG A 191 7.14 -21.15 -9.72
C ARG A 191 7.94 -19.85 -9.78
N PRO A 192 8.84 -19.61 -8.82
CA PRO A 192 9.01 -20.29 -7.51
C PRO A 192 7.71 -20.37 -6.69
N THR A 193 7.69 -21.19 -5.63
CA THR A 193 6.50 -21.39 -4.79
C THR A 193 5.96 -20.04 -4.30
N VAL A 194 4.73 -19.75 -4.72
CA VAL A 194 3.94 -18.57 -4.35
C VAL A 194 3.13 -18.82 -3.08
N GLN A 195 2.62 -17.78 -2.45
CA GLN A 195 1.77 -17.90 -1.26
C GLN A 195 0.28 -18.01 -1.62
N CYS A 196 -0.13 -17.30 -2.65
CA CYS A 196 -1.47 -17.31 -3.19
C CYS A 196 -1.54 -18.31 -4.34
N GLU A 197 -2.33 -19.36 -4.18
CA GLU A 197 -2.54 -20.39 -5.21
C GLU A 197 -3.50 -19.90 -6.30
N GLY A 198 -3.06 -18.93 -7.10
CA GLY A 198 -3.86 -18.24 -8.12
C GLY A 198 -3.80 -16.72 -7.98
N PHE A 199 -4.65 -16.01 -8.70
CA PHE A 199 -4.81 -14.57 -8.50
C PHE A 199 -5.92 -14.32 -7.48
N PHE A 200 -5.56 -13.59 -6.43
CA PHE A 200 -6.47 -13.17 -5.37
C PHE A 200 -6.33 -11.68 -5.10
N ASN A 201 -7.43 -10.99 -4.84
CA ASN A 201 -7.48 -9.55 -4.57
C ASN A 201 -6.52 -8.78 -5.48
N LEU A 202 -6.62 -9.06 -6.78
CA LEU A 202 -5.59 -8.74 -7.77
C LEU A 202 -5.57 -7.25 -8.09
N VAL A 203 -4.39 -6.64 -8.06
CA VAL A 203 -4.17 -5.25 -8.43
C VAL A 203 -3.16 -5.17 -9.57
N ALA A 204 -3.50 -4.45 -10.64
CA ALA A 204 -2.58 -4.09 -11.71
C ALA A 204 -1.97 -2.70 -11.44
N ASP A 205 -0.65 -2.67 -11.22
CA ASP A 205 0.08 -1.41 -11.08
C ASP A 205 0.66 -1.01 -12.44
N GLN A 206 0.00 -0.06 -13.10
CA GLN A 206 0.40 0.48 -14.40
C GLN A 206 1.75 1.20 -14.38
N GLN A 207 2.14 1.80 -13.24
CA GLN A 207 3.39 2.52 -13.11
C GLN A 207 4.57 1.55 -12.97
N GLN A 208 4.40 0.51 -12.15
CA GLN A 208 5.42 -0.52 -11.92
C GLN A 208 5.37 -1.67 -12.91
N ARG A 209 4.33 -1.72 -13.75
CA ARG A 209 4.03 -2.81 -14.70
C ARG A 209 4.09 -4.17 -14.02
N SER A 210 3.35 -4.28 -12.92
CA SER A 210 3.30 -5.49 -12.11
C SER A 210 1.87 -5.82 -11.68
N LEU A 211 1.61 -7.12 -11.54
CA LEU A 211 0.39 -7.61 -10.92
C LEU A 211 0.71 -8.03 -9.49
N THR A 212 -0.02 -7.49 -8.52
CA THR A 212 0.08 -7.90 -7.11
C THR A 212 -1.15 -8.71 -6.75
N SER A 213 -0.94 -9.97 -6.39
CA SER A 213 -1.96 -10.84 -5.81
C SER A 213 -1.79 -10.85 -4.31
N SER A 214 -2.88 -10.69 -3.56
CA SER A 214 -2.88 -10.79 -2.10
C SER A 214 -3.96 -11.73 -1.60
N CYS A 215 -3.63 -12.52 -0.60
CA CYS A 215 -4.55 -13.51 -0.03
C CYS A 215 -4.35 -13.62 1.48
N ARG A 216 -5.44 -13.86 2.18
CA ARG A 216 -5.42 -14.19 3.60
C ARG A 216 -5.40 -15.71 3.77
N SER A 217 -4.42 -16.21 4.51
CA SER A 217 -4.36 -17.61 4.94
C SER A 217 -3.99 -17.69 6.41
N GLY A 218 -4.87 -18.31 7.21
CA GLY A 218 -4.80 -18.24 8.66
C GLY A 218 -4.90 -16.79 9.17
N PRO A 219 -4.08 -16.40 10.17
CA PRO A 219 -4.10 -15.03 10.70
C PRO A 219 -3.38 -14.02 9.81
N MET A 220 -2.68 -14.47 8.76
CA MET A 220 -1.74 -13.66 7.98
C MET A 220 -2.27 -13.28 6.60
N TRP A 221 -1.85 -12.10 6.15
CA TRP A 221 -1.90 -11.70 4.75
C TRP A 221 -0.58 -12.05 4.07
N TYR A 222 -0.70 -12.53 2.84
CA TYR A 222 0.42 -12.82 1.96
C TYR A 222 0.26 -12.04 0.65
N ALA A 223 1.38 -11.75 0.00
CA ALA A 223 1.36 -11.23 -1.36
C ALA A 223 2.40 -11.90 -2.28
N ASP A 224 2.03 -12.00 -3.55
CA ASP A 224 2.86 -12.39 -4.67
C ASP A 224 2.82 -11.31 -5.74
N VAL A 225 3.98 -10.95 -6.28
CA VAL A 225 4.12 -9.92 -7.31
C VAL A 225 4.64 -10.55 -8.58
N TYR A 226 3.95 -10.30 -9.68
CA TYR A 226 4.26 -10.82 -11.00
C TYR A 226 4.66 -9.70 -11.94
N ARG A 227 5.55 -10.01 -12.88
CA ARG A 227 5.94 -9.12 -13.98
C ARG A 227 6.02 -9.90 -15.29
N TYR A 228 5.95 -9.19 -16.41
CA TYR A 228 6.19 -9.78 -17.73
C TYR A 228 7.67 -9.65 -18.08
N ASP A 229 8.22 -10.71 -18.67
CA ASP A 229 9.52 -10.63 -19.33
C ASP A 229 9.41 -9.94 -20.70
N ALA A 230 10.55 -9.68 -21.35
CA ALA A 230 10.57 -9.04 -22.67
C ALA A 230 9.87 -9.86 -23.78
N GLY A 231 9.62 -11.15 -23.55
CA GLY A 231 8.88 -12.02 -24.46
C GLY A 231 7.38 -12.10 -24.16
N GLY A 232 6.88 -11.34 -23.17
CA GLY A 232 5.48 -11.36 -22.77
C GLY A 232 5.10 -12.57 -21.90
N ARG A 233 6.06 -13.28 -21.31
CA ARG A 233 5.76 -14.34 -20.33
C ARG A 233 5.65 -13.73 -18.93
N LEU A 234 4.50 -13.92 -18.29
CA LEU A 234 4.32 -13.58 -16.88
C LEU A 234 5.18 -14.52 -15.99
N TYR A 235 5.88 -13.95 -15.02
CA TYR A 235 6.69 -14.70 -14.05
C TYR A 235 6.54 -14.11 -12.64
N VAL A 236 6.79 -14.92 -11.62
CA VAL A 236 6.85 -14.43 -10.23
C VAL A 236 8.10 -13.56 -10.10
N TRP A 237 7.91 -12.27 -9.89
CA TRP A 237 9.01 -11.34 -9.64
C TRP A 237 9.38 -11.30 -8.16
N ARG A 238 8.38 -11.40 -7.27
CA ARG A 238 8.57 -11.38 -5.82
C ARG A 238 7.48 -12.22 -5.14
N THR A 239 7.79 -12.85 -4.02
CA THR A 239 6.80 -13.56 -3.18
C THR A 239 7.15 -13.38 -1.70
N GLN A 240 6.14 -13.27 -0.85
CA GLN A 240 6.32 -13.17 0.60
C GLN A 240 6.68 -14.54 1.21
N GLN A 241 7.71 -14.60 2.04
CA GLN A 241 8.08 -15.82 2.77
C GLN A 241 8.19 -15.53 4.24
N ARG A 242 7.34 -16.17 5.05
CA ARG A 242 7.32 -15.97 6.49
C ARG A 242 8.67 -16.34 7.12
N ILE A 243 9.14 -15.49 8.04
CA ILE A 243 10.29 -15.82 8.89
C ILE A 243 9.77 -16.62 10.09
N GLU A 244 10.15 -17.90 10.14
CA GLU A 244 9.74 -18.81 11.22
C GLU A 244 10.48 -18.58 12.54
N SER A 245 11.69 -18.03 12.49
CA SER A 245 12.58 -17.83 13.65
C SER A 245 12.08 -16.69 14.56
N PRO A 246 11.60 -16.97 15.78
CA PRO A 246 11.16 -15.93 16.71
C PRO A 246 12.29 -14.97 17.11
N GLN A 247 13.53 -15.48 17.21
CA GLN A 247 14.70 -14.68 17.55
C GLN A 247 14.98 -13.63 16.47
N ILE A 248 14.81 -13.96 15.19
CA ILE A 248 14.98 -12.98 14.11
C ILE A 248 13.85 -11.95 14.15
N GLN A 249 12.61 -12.37 14.42
CA GLN A 249 11.49 -11.44 14.57
C GLN A 249 11.76 -10.44 15.70
N THR A 250 12.26 -10.91 16.85
CA THR A 250 12.63 -10.05 17.99
C THR A 250 13.84 -9.17 17.70
N LEU A 251 14.88 -9.71 17.04
CA LEU A 251 16.10 -8.96 16.72
C LEU A 251 15.82 -7.77 15.79
N LEU A 252 14.89 -7.96 14.85
CA LEU A 252 14.52 -6.97 13.85
C LEU A 252 13.26 -6.20 14.19
N ASP A 253 12.68 -6.42 15.39
CA ASP A 253 11.42 -5.82 15.79
C ASP A 253 11.47 -4.30 15.62
N SER A 254 10.72 -3.82 14.64
CA SER A 254 10.62 -2.40 14.29
C SER A 254 9.57 -1.68 15.12
N GLY A 255 8.86 -2.37 16.02
CA GLY A 255 7.77 -1.82 16.82
C GLY A 255 6.55 -1.44 15.98
N SER A 256 6.26 -2.16 14.89
CA SER A 256 5.10 -1.87 14.04
C SER A 256 3.81 -2.03 14.83
N GLU A 257 2.97 -0.99 14.85
CA GLU A 257 1.73 -0.93 15.65
C GLU A 257 0.72 -2.04 15.30
N ASP A 258 0.77 -2.55 14.07
CA ASP A 258 -0.15 -3.58 13.56
C ASP A 258 0.28 -5.02 13.91
N GLY A 259 1.49 -5.21 14.47
CA GLY A 259 1.98 -6.51 14.94
C GLY A 259 2.19 -7.57 13.85
N MET A 260 2.27 -7.18 12.58
CA MET A 260 2.49 -8.12 11.46
C MET A 260 3.94 -8.63 11.47
N PRO A 261 4.18 -9.95 11.45
CA PRO A 261 5.53 -10.50 11.49
C PRO A 261 6.29 -10.19 10.20
N LEU A 262 7.61 -9.99 10.33
CA LEU A 262 8.50 -9.79 9.19
C LEU A 262 8.53 -11.03 8.30
N SER A 263 8.71 -10.78 7.02
CA SER A 263 8.86 -11.78 5.97
C SER A 263 10.12 -11.50 5.17
N VAL A 264 10.75 -12.55 4.66
CA VAL A 264 11.70 -12.43 3.56
C VAL A 264 10.89 -12.22 2.29
N TRP A 265 11.35 -11.31 1.44
CA TRP A 265 10.76 -11.06 0.14
C TRP A 265 11.80 -11.28 -0.96
N PRO A 266 12.04 -12.55 -1.37
CA PRO A 266 12.97 -12.84 -2.44
C PRO A 266 12.48 -12.29 -3.77
N MET A 267 13.43 -11.80 -4.57
CA MET A 267 13.23 -11.33 -5.92
C MET A 267 13.82 -12.33 -6.91
N TYR A 268 13.11 -12.57 -8.00
CA TYR A 268 13.45 -13.57 -8.99
C TYR A 268 13.60 -12.98 -10.39
N ASP A 269 14.46 -13.59 -11.19
CA ASP A 269 14.54 -13.34 -12.62
C ASP A 269 13.43 -14.10 -13.38
N PRO A 270 13.26 -13.85 -14.70
CA PRO A 270 12.27 -14.56 -15.52
C PRO A 270 12.43 -16.08 -15.65
N ARG A 271 13.55 -16.64 -15.15
CA ARG A 271 13.81 -18.08 -15.10
C ARG A 271 13.46 -18.68 -13.73
N GLY A 272 13.01 -17.86 -12.78
CA GLY A 272 12.72 -18.27 -11.41
C GLY A 272 13.97 -18.38 -10.53
N THR A 273 15.10 -17.82 -10.95
CA THR A 273 16.33 -17.79 -10.14
C THR A 273 16.25 -16.65 -9.15
N LYS A 274 16.45 -16.92 -7.85
CA LYS A 274 16.55 -15.86 -6.83
C LYS A 274 17.78 -15.00 -7.12
N VAL A 275 17.57 -13.70 -7.33
CA VAL A 275 18.64 -12.72 -7.60
C VAL A 275 18.94 -11.81 -6.42
N ALA A 276 17.97 -11.61 -5.52
CA ALA A 276 18.10 -10.83 -4.31
C ALA A 276 17.00 -11.20 -3.30
N SER A 277 17.10 -10.65 -2.09
CA SER A 277 16.00 -10.63 -1.12
C SER A 277 16.17 -9.43 -0.21
N GLU A 278 15.06 -9.02 0.40
CA GLU A 278 15.00 -8.01 1.45
C GLU A 278 14.00 -8.50 2.51
N ILE A 279 14.12 -7.99 3.74
CA ILE A 279 13.18 -8.31 4.82
C ILE A 279 12.31 -7.09 5.11
N GLY A 280 11.00 -7.31 5.23
CA GLY A 280 9.99 -6.28 5.49
C GLY A 280 8.66 -6.89 5.95
N THR A 281 7.73 -6.05 6.39
CA THR A 281 6.39 -6.47 6.85
C THR A 281 5.43 -6.66 5.68
N THR A 282 5.28 -5.63 4.84
CA THR A 282 4.37 -5.62 3.67
C THR A 282 5.06 -4.98 2.45
N LEU A 283 4.36 -4.90 1.31
CA LEU A 283 4.86 -4.22 0.11
C LEU A 283 4.76 -2.69 0.20
N GLU A 284 3.91 -2.18 1.08
CA GLU A 284 3.65 -0.76 1.30
C GLU A 284 4.62 -0.13 2.30
N GLU A 285 5.15 -0.94 3.22
CA GLU A 285 6.09 -0.51 4.24
C GLU A 285 7.53 -0.43 3.71
N PRO A 286 8.38 0.44 4.29
CA PRO A 286 9.79 0.53 3.90
C PRO A 286 10.52 -0.80 4.08
N MET A 287 11.22 -1.21 3.02
CA MET A 287 12.05 -2.41 2.97
C MET A 287 13.38 -2.08 2.28
N PRO A 288 14.52 -2.63 2.75
CA PRO A 288 14.70 -3.53 3.89
C PRO A 288 14.60 -2.85 5.26
N VAL A 289 14.13 -3.58 6.26
CA VAL A 289 14.26 -3.17 7.67
C VAL A 289 15.73 -3.13 8.10
N GLN A 290 16.05 -2.25 9.05
CA GLN A 290 17.41 -2.05 9.55
C GLN A 290 17.70 -2.93 10.76
N LEU A 291 18.82 -3.65 10.72
CA LEU A 291 19.48 -4.18 11.90
C LEU A 291 20.26 -3.05 12.60
N HIS A 292 20.02 -2.87 13.90
CA HIS A 292 20.82 -2.00 14.75
C HIS A 292 21.77 -2.82 15.63
N VAL A 293 23.07 -2.70 15.41
CA VAL A 293 24.06 -3.51 16.14
C VAL A 293 24.25 -2.99 17.57
N GLN A 294 23.91 -3.82 18.57
CA GLN A 294 24.00 -3.47 19.99
C GLN A 294 25.28 -4.01 20.68
N VAL A 295 25.84 -5.10 20.16
CA VAL A 295 27.08 -5.71 20.68
C VAL A 295 28.33 -4.95 20.25
N ALA A 296 29.39 -5.02 21.07
CA ALA A 296 30.64 -4.35 20.77
C ALA A 296 31.25 -4.80 19.43
N ARG A 297 31.15 -6.10 19.12
CA ARG A 297 31.64 -6.70 17.86
C ARG A 297 30.71 -7.84 17.46
N LEU A 298 30.12 -7.72 16.28
CA LEU A 298 29.25 -8.73 15.68
C LEU A 298 29.96 -9.37 14.48
N PRO A 299 30.39 -10.64 14.55
CA PRO A 299 31.07 -11.30 13.42
C PRO A 299 30.21 -11.33 12.15
N LEU A 300 30.82 -11.04 11.00
CA LEU A 300 30.17 -11.03 9.69
C LEU A 300 30.78 -12.12 8.79
N TYR A 301 30.05 -13.21 8.60
CA TYR A 301 30.48 -14.39 7.86
C TYR A 301 30.21 -14.27 6.35
N ALA A 302 31.01 -14.95 5.52
CA ALA A 302 30.84 -14.92 4.06
C ALA A 302 29.65 -15.77 3.58
N THR A 303 29.37 -16.88 4.26
CA THR A 303 28.29 -17.82 3.96
C THR A 303 27.53 -18.16 5.25
N PRO A 304 26.28 -18.67 5.18
CA PRO A 304 25.53 -18.99 6.40
C PRO A 304 26.17 -20.13 7.21
N THR A 305 26.92 -21.02 6.55
CA THR A 305 27.58 -22.19 7.16
C THR A 305 29.03 -21.95 7.58
N ALA A 306 29.60 -20.77 7.29
CA ALA A 306 30.98 -20.47 7.68
C ALA A 306 31.12 -20.40 9.20
N THR A 307 32.23 -20.92 9.72
CA THR A 307 32.53 -21.01 11.16
C THR A 307 33.56 -20.00 11.63
N ALA A 308 34.24 -19.30 10.72
CA ALA A 308 35.25 -18.31 11.05
C ALA A 308 35.14 -17.08 10.13
N THR A 309 35.49 -15.92 10.68
CA THR A 309 35.57 -14.67 9.91
C THR A 309 36.50 -13.66 10.59
N LYS A 310 37.11 -12.78 9.79
CA LYS A 310 37.83 -11.60 10.28
C LYS A 310 37.00 -10.31 10.18
N ARG A 311 35.87 -10.37 9.45
CA ARG A 311 34.96 -9.24 9.24
C ARG A 311 33.99 -9.17 10.41
N TYR A 312 33.63 -7.96 10.82
CA TYR A 312 32.66 -7.73 11.89
C TYR A 312 32.01 -6.37 11.71
N LEU A 313 30.80 -6.23 12.25
CA LEU A 313 30.15 -4.95 12.54
C LEU A 313 30.43 -4.56 13.99
N VAL A 314 30.31 -3.29 14.32
CA VAL A 314 30.51 -2.76 15.68
C VAL A 314 29.24 -2.11 16.21
N ARG A 315 29.17 -1.91 17.52
CA ARG A 315 28.05 -1.23 18.17
C ARG A 315 27.75 0.11 17.49
N GLY A 316 26.47 0.35 17.19
CA GLY A 316 25.99 1.56 16.55
C GLY A 316 25.99 1.50 15.02
N ASP A 317 26.60 0.48 14.41
CA ASP A 317 26.41 0.22 12.99
C ASP A 317 24.94 -0.09 12.69
N GLN A 318 24.50 0.35 11.52
CA GLN A 318 23.20 0.04 10.93
C GLN A 318 23.42 -0.77 9.64
N ALA A 319 22.64 -1.81 9.43
CA ALA A 319 22.74 -2.66 8.25
C ALA A 319 21.36 -3.07 7.75
N ASP A 320 21.19 -3.14 6.44
CA ASP A 320 19.97 -3.63 5.81
C ASP A 320 19.80 -5.13 6.07
N ALA A 321 18.64 -5.58 6.54
CA ALA A 321 18.30 -7.00 6.68
C ALA A 321 17.81 -7.58 5.34
N LEU A 322 18.47 -8.64 4.86
CA LEU A 322 18.29 -9.13 3.50
C LEU A 322 17.66 -10.52 3.40
N ASP A 323 18.09 -11.47 4.22
CA ASP A 323 17.72 -12.89 4.06
C ASP A 323 17.91 -13.67 5.36
N VAL A 324 17.33 -14.87 5.42
CA VAL A 324 17.45 -15.79 6.56
C VAL A 324 18.00 -17.14 6.09
N SER A 325 18.89 -17.75 6.88
CA SER A 325 19.39 -19.09 6.56
C SER A 325 18.30 -20.14 6.69
N ALA A 326 18.45 -21.26 5.99
CA ALA A 326 17.45 -22.33 6.00
C ALA A 326 17.13 -22.90 7.40
N ASP A 327 18.08 -22.82 8.34
CA ASP A 327 17.91 -23.24 9.74
C ASP A 327 17.37 -22.12 10.66
N GLY A 328 17.15 -20.92 10.14
CA GLY A 328 16.64 -19.77 10.89
C GLY A 328 17.61 -19.15 11.89
N ARG A 329 18.91 -19.52 11.84
CA ARG A 329 19.92 -19.11 12.83
C ARG A 329 20.84 -17.97 12.39
N ARG A 330 20.87 -17.68 11.10
CA ARG A 330 21.69 -16.61 10.51
C ARG A 330 20.81 -15.60 9.80
N LEU A 331 21.17 -14.34 9.95
CA LEU A 331 20.58 -13.22 9.23
C LEU A 331 21.61 -12.69 8.23
N GLN A 332 21.26 -12.61 6.95
CA GLN A 332 22.08 -11.90 5.96
C GLN A 332 21.83 -10.41 6.07
N VAL A 333 22.91 -9.65 6.09
CA VAL A 333 22.87 -8.19 6.21
C VAL A 333 23.76 -7.53 5.18
N ARG A 334 23.40 -6.31 4.79
CA ARG A 334 24.23 -5.42 3.96
C ARG A 334 24.57 -4.16 4.75
N TYR A 335 25.86 -4.01 5.03
CA TYR A 335 26.41 -2.81 5.64
C TYR A 335 26.96 -1.87 4.57
N ARG A 336 26.53 -0.60 4.61
CA ARG A 336 27.01 0.46 3.71
C ARG A 336 27.92 1.40 4.49
N SER A 337 29.21 1.41 4.15
CA SER A 337 30.18 2.30 4.78
C SER A 337 30.40 3.54 3.91
N ALA A 338 30.43 4.73 4.53
CA ALA A 338 30.71 5.97 3.82
C ALA A 338 32.07 5.89 3.10
N GLY A 339 32.06 5.91 1.76
CA GLY A 339 33.26 5.90 0.93
C GLY A 339 33.89 4.52 0.67
N ARG A 340 33.21 3.42 1.01
CA ARG A 340 33.64 2.05 0.63
C ARG A 340 32.49 1.28 -0.02
N SER A 341 32.83 0.20 -0.71
CA SER A 341 31.85 -0.72 -1.28
C SER A 341 31.02 -1.40 -0.20
N ASP A 342 29.74 -1.65 -0.50
CA ASP A 342 28.81 -2.40 0.33
C ASP A 342 29.42 -3.74 0.78
N SER A 343 29.19 -4.09 2.05
CA SER A 343 29.64 -5.34 2.66
C SER A 343 28.44 -6.21 2.97
N VAL A 344 28.26 -7.28 2.20
CA VAL A 344 27.22 -8.30 2.45
C VAL A 344 27.81 -9.48 3.22
N GLY A 345 27.08 -9.99 4.20
CA GLY A 345 27.49 -11.18 4.94
C GLY A 345 26.40 -11.67 5.90
N TRP A 346 26.71 -12.73 6.63
CA TRP A 346 25.79 -13.39 7.55
C TRP A 346 26.22 -13.13 8.99
N ILE A 347 25.28 -12.80 9.87
CA ILE A 347 25.52 -12.69 11.31
C ILE A 347 24.89 -13.88 12.03
N ASP A 348 25.43 -14.21 13.20
CA ASP A 348 24.78 -15.12 14.14
C ASP A 348 23.71 -14.35 14.92
N VAL A 349 22.47 -14.86 14.92
CA VAL A 349 21.35 -14.19 15.61
C VAL A 349 21.57 -14.21 17.12
N ASP A 350 22.02 -15.33 17.69
CA ASP A 350 22.28 -15.44 19.13
C ASP A 350 23.40 -14.48 19.56
N ALA A 351 24.44 -14.33 18.74
CA ALA A 351 25.53 -13.38 19.03
C ALA A 351 25.11 -11.90 18.88
N ALA A 352 24.07 -11.60 18.11
CA ALA A 352 23.57 -10.22 17.97
C ALA A 352 22.69 -9.78 19.15
N MET A 353 22.14 -10.74 19.91
CA MET A 353 21.21 -10.50 21.02
C MET A 353 21.87 -10.54 22.42
N GLN A 354 23.17 -10.79 22.50
CA GLN A 354 23.97 -10.74 23.74
C GLN A 354 24.24 -9.31 24.21
#